data_AF-A0A2P2MRS9-F1
#
_entry.id   AF-A0A2P2MRS9-F1
#
_cell.length_a   1.000
_cell.length_b   1.000
_cell.length_c   1.000
_cell.angle_alpha   90.00
_cell.angle_beta   90.00
_cell.angle_gamma   90.00
#
_symmetry.space_group_name_H-M   'P 1'
#
loop_
_entity.id
_entity.type
_entity.pdbx_description
1 polymer ?
#
loop_
_entity_poly.entity_id
_entity_poly.type
_entity_poly.pdbx_seq_one_letter_code
_entity_poly.pdbx_strand_id
1 'polypeptide(L)'
;MHSFGYRANALLTFAVTILALMCAMASLSDNLNSSSPSSQIQILNINWFQKQPNGNDEVSLTMNITADLQSLFTWNTKQVFVFVAAEYETSKNTLNQVCTLVAVMD
;
A
#
# COMPACT_ATOMS: atom_id res chain seq x y z
N MET A 1 -18.93 -45.69 26.83
CA MET A 1 -17.81 -44.73 26.91
C MET A 1 -17.94 -43.71 25.79
N HIS A 2 -18.74 -42.65 26.00
CA HIS A 2 -18.78 -41.48 25.14
C HIS A 2 -18.48 -40.27 26.02
N SER A 3 -17.23 -40.18 26.49
CA SER A 3 -16.84 -39.10 27.39
C SER A 3 -17.01 -37.76 26.67
N PHE A 4 -17.55 -36.75 27.37
CA PHE A 4 -17.73 -35.40 26.86
C PHE A 4 -16.44 -34.84 26.23
N GLY A 5 -15.28 -35.21 26.80
CA GLY A 5 -13.97 -34.85 26.27
C GLY A 5 -13.68 -35.36 24.84
N TYR A 6 -14.22 -36.52 24.44
CA TYR A 6 -14.00 -37.05 23.08
C TYR A 6 -14.81 -36.27 22.03
N ARG A 7 -16.01 -35.79 22.39
CA ARG A 7 -16.81 -34.87 21.54
C ARG A 7 -16.13 -33.52 21.40
N ALA A 8 -15.65 -32.97 22.51
CA ALA A 8 -14.93 -31.71 22.52
C ALA A 8 -13.65 -31.79 21.68
N ASN A 9 -12.89 -32.88 21.78
CA ASN A 9 -11.69 -33.08 20.99
C ASN A 9 -11.97 -33.17 19.48
N ALA A 10 -13.06 -33.83 19.07
CA ALA A 10 -13.48 -33.88 17.67
C ALA A 10 -13.86 -32.49 17.12
N LEU A 11 -14.62 -31.69 17.88
CA LEU A 11 -14.97 -30.32 17.53
C LEU A 11 -13.73 -29.42 17.43
N LEU A 12 -12.81 -29.53 18.39
CA LEU A 12 -11.59 -28.75 18.42
C LEU A 12 -10.68 -29.10 17.25
N THR A 13 -10.49 -30.40 16.97
CA THR A 13 -9.68 -30.85 15.83
C THR A 13 -10.27 -30.36 14.51
N PHE A 14 -11.60 -30.41 14.36
CA PHE A 14 -12.29 -29.90 13.17
C PHE A 14 -12.15 -28.38 13.01
N ALA A 15 -12.23 -27.61 14.09
CA ALA A 15 -12.01 -26.16 14.04
C ALA A 15 -10.56 -25.82 13.65
N VAL A 16 -9.59 -26.53 14.22
CA VAL A 16 -8.16 -26.34 13.91
C VAL A 16 -7.84 -26.74 12.48
N THR A 17 -8.43 -27.81 11.93
CA THR A 17 -8.20 -28.20 10.53
C THR A 17 -8.78 -27.19 9.54
N ILE A 18 -9.97 -26.66 9.80
CA ILE A 18 -10.54 -25.59 8.96
C ILE A 18 -9.66 -24.35 9.00
N LEU A 19 -9.19 -23.95 10.18
CA LEU A 19 -8.31 -22.79 10.32
C LEU A 19 -6.99 -22.99 9.57
N ALA A 20 -6.36 -24.16 9.73
CA ALA A 20 -5.13 -24.52 9.02
C ALA A 20 -5.33 -24.51 7.49
N LEU A 21 -6.48 -24.99 7.00
CA LEU A 21 -6.82 -24.97 5.58
C LEU A 21 -6.98 -23.54 5.05
N MET A 22 -7.67 -22.66 5.80
CA MET A 22 -7.80 -21.24 5.43
C MET A 22 -6.44 -20.54 5.40
N CYS A 23 -5.58 -20.77 6.39
CA CYS A 23 -4.21 -20.23 6.40
C CYS A 23 -3.38 -20.72 5.22
N ALA A 24 -3.48 -22.01 4.88
CA ALA A 24 -2.80 -22.58 3.71
C ALA A 24 -3.28 -21.95 2.41
N MET A 25 -4.60 -21.78 2.23
CA MET A 25 -5.18 -21.13 1.05
C MET A 25 -4.77 -19.65 0.94
N ALA A 26 -4.73 -18.92 2.04
CA ALA A 26 -4.27 -17.53 2.06
C ALA A 26 -2.79 -17.43 1.65
N SER A 27 -1.92 -18.26 2.23
CA SER A 27 -0.49 -18.30 1.90
C SER A 27 -0.23 -18.71 0.45
N LEU A 28 -1.00 -19.66 -0.08
CA LEU A 28 -0.91 -20.08 -1.47
C LEU A 28 -1.35 -18.96 -2.42
N SER A 29 -2.43 -18.26 -2.08
CA SER A 29 -2.92 -17.12 -2.86
C SER A 29 -1.89 -15.99 -2.91
N ASP A 30 -1.24 -15.69 -1.79
CA ASP A 30 -0.18 -14.67 -1.74
C ASP A 30 1.08 -15.08 -2.52
N ASN A 31 1.41 -16.38 -2.56
CA ASN A 31 2.56 -16.87 -3.36
C ASN A 31 2.28 -16.92 -4.86
N LEU A 32 1.04 -17.18 -5.25
CA LEU A 32 0.66 -17.25 -6.67
C LEU A 32 0.37 -15.88 -7.26
N ASN A 33 0.01 -14.89 -6.43
CA ASN A 33 -0.26 -13.55 -6.90
C ASN A 33 1.06 -12.77 -7.08
N SER A 34 1.61 -12.84 -8.30
CA SER A 34 2.79 -12.06 -8.67
C SER A 34 2.42 -10.59 -8.84
N SER A 35 2.64 -9.79 -7.81
CA SER A 35 2.37 -8.35 -7.82
C SER A 35 3.34 -7.64 -8.77
N SER A 36 2.86 -7.22 -9.94
CA SER A 36 3.59 -6.35 -10.87
C SER A 36 2.84 -5.00 -11.04
N PRO A 37 2.81 -4.14 -10.01
CA PRO A 37 2.20 -2.82 -10.14
C PRO A 37 3.02 -1.98 -11.13
N SER A 38 2.34 -1.31 -12.05
CA SER A 38 2.97 -0.37 -12.98
C SER A 38 2.71 1.04 -12.50
N SER A 39 3.77 1.82 -12.26
CA SER A 39 3.65 3.23 -11.92
C SER A 39 4.40 4.08 -12.94
N GLN A 40 3.70 5.05 -13.51
CA GLN A 40 4.26 6.05 -14.40
C GLN A 40 3.98 7.43 -13.83
N ILE A 41 5.05 8.15 -13.51
CA ILE A 41 4.98 9.52 -13.01
C ILE A 41 5.39 10.46 -14.14
N GLN A 42 4.48 11.32 -14.59
CA GLN A 42 4.75 12.36 -15.56
C GLN A 42 4.62 13.74 -14.90
N ILE A 43 5.68 14.54 -14.98
CA ILE A 43 5.66 15.92 -14.51
C ILE A 43 5.07 16.77 -15.63
N LEU A 44 3.84 17.27 -15.43
CA LEU A 44 3.14 18.02 -16.47
C LEU A 44 3.56 19.48 -16.53
N ASN A 45 3.66 20.14 -15.38
CA ASN A 45 4.01 21.55 -15.35
C ASN A 45 4.57 21.97 -13.99
N ILE A 46 5.60 22.81 -14.02
CA ILE A 46 6.13 23.49 -12.84
C ILE A 46 5.60 24.91 -12.91
N ASN A 47 4.46 25.17 -12.25
CA ASN A 47 3.68 26.39 -12.48
C ASN A 47 4.42 27.64 -12.00
N TRP A 48 5.11 27.56 -10.86
CA TRP A 48 5.86 28.70 -10.32
C TRP A 48 6.75 28.30 -9.13
N PHE A 49 7.86 29.02 -8.99
CA PHE A 49 8.64 29.10 -7.76
C PHE A 49 8.55 30.56 -7.30
N GLN A 50 7.86 30.83 -6.21
CA GLN A 50 7.82 32.19 -5.66
C GLN A 50 8.24 32.17 -4.20
N LYS A 51 9.33 32.89 -3.95
CA LYS A 51 9.76 33.24 -2.61
C LYS A 51 8.86 34.35 -2.11
N GLN A 52 8.00 34.05 -1.14
CA GLN A 52 7.18 35.09 -0.52
C GLN A 52 8.10 36.13 0.14
N PRO A 53 7.76 37.43 0.09
CA PRO A 53 8.51 38.48 0.78
C PRO A 53 8.68 38.22 2.29
N ASN A 54 7.81 37.37 2.85
CA ASN A 54 7.73 37.00 4.25
C ASN A 54 8.66 35.84 4.64
N GLY A 55 9.47 35.32 3.71
CA GLY A 55 10.49 34.31 3.98
C GLY A 55 10.07 32.85 3.77
N ASN A 56 8.81 32.58 3.45
CA ASN A 56 8.36 31.24 3.04
C ASN A 56 8.58 31.03 1.53
N ASP A 57 9.24 29.94 1.18
CA ASP A 57 9.34 29.48 -0.21
C ASP A 57 8.12 28.63 -0.54
N GLU A 58 7.28 29.08 -1.48
CA GLU A 58 6.13 28.34 -1.97
C GLU A 58 6.41 27.81 -3.38
N VAL A 59 6.13 26.53 -3.57
CA VAL A 59 6.38 25.82 -4.82
C VAL A 59 5.10 25.09 -5.19
N SER A 60 4.48 25.47 -6.32
CA SER A 60 3.35 24.71 -6.88
C SER A 60 3.83 23.87 -8.05
N LEU A 61 3.81 22.55 -7.85
CA LEU A 61 4.16 21.54 -8.83
C LEU A 61 2.89 20.81 -9.25
N THR A 62 2.65 20.73 -10.55
CA THR A 62 1.56 19.92 -11.10
C THR A 62 2.13 18.61 -11.65
N MET A 63 1.85 17.52 -10.95
CA MET A 63 2.31 16.17 -11.30
C MET A 63 1.11 15.32 -11.73
N ASN A 64 1.27 14.55 -12.81
CA ASN A 64 0.32 13.52 -13.22
C ASN A 64 0.89 12.16 -12.86
N ILE A 65 0.24 11.49 -11.92
CA ILE A 65 0.65 10.19 -11.42
C ILE A 65 -0.37 9.19 -11.96
N THR A 66 0.08 8.33 -12.87
CA THR A 66 -0.71 7.20 -13.35
C THR A 66 -0.13 5.94 -12.73
N ALA A 67 -0.89 5.28 -11.87
CA ALA A 67 -0.49 4.03 -11.25
C ALA A 67 -1.57 2.97 -11.48
N ASP A 68 -1.18 1.85 -12.07
CA ASP A 68 -2.00 0.65 -12.13
C ASP A 68 -1.66 -0.23 -10.93
N LEU A 69 -2.60 -0.24 -9.97
CA LEU A 69 -2.52 -0.97 -8.71
C LEU A 69 -3.44 -2.19 -8.70
N GLN A 70 -4.09 -2.53 -9.83
CA GLN A 70 -5.06 -3.62 -9.89
C GLN A 70 -4.47 -4.97 -9.48
N SER A 71 -3.19 -5.19 -9.77
CA SER A 71 -2.48 -6.42 -9.36
C SER A 71 -2.30 -6.58 -7.85
N LEU A 72 -2.41 -5.48 -7.08
CA LEU A 72 -2.23 -5.48 -5.62
C LEU A 72 -3.51 -5.82 -4.86
N PHE A 73 -4.67 -5.66 -5.50
CA PHE A 73 -5.95 -6.02 -4.92
C PHE A 73 -6.16 -7.53 -5.05
N THR A 74 -6.38 -8.18 -3.91
CA THR A 74 -6.62 -9.62 -3.83
C THR A 74 -7.86 -9.87 -3.00
N TRP A 75 -8.28 -11.14 -2.90
CA TRP A 75 -9.31 -11.53 -1.96
C TRP A 75 -8.97 -11.11 -0.51
N ASN A 76 -7.69 -11.11 -0.15
CA ASN A 76 -7.18 -10.77 1.18
C ASN A 76 -6.87 -9.26 1.33
N THR A 77 -6.35 -8.62 0.27
CA THR A 77 -5.91 -7.23 0.30
C THR A 77 -6.98 -6.28 -0.26
N LYS A 78 -7.61 -5.51 0.64
CA LYS A 78 -8.69 -4.55 0.32
C LYS A 78 -8.30 -3.08 0.37
N GLN A 79 -7.15 -2.76 0.96
CA GLN A 79 -6.67 -1.38 1.08
C GLN A 79 -5.18 -1.33 0.76
N VAL A 80 -4.81 -0.36 -0.07
CA VAL A 80 -3.42 -0.10 -0.47
C VAL A 80 -3.07 1.33 -0.09
N PHE A 81 -1.92 1.52 0.57
CA PHE A 81 -1.37 2.83 0.87
C PHE A 81 -0.24 3.16 -0.09
N VAL A 82 -0.39 4.25 -0.83
CA VAL A 82 0.60 4.74 -1.78
C VAL A 82 1.30 5.94 -1.18
N PHE A 83 2.62 5.88 -1.11
CA PHE A 83 3.47 6.97 -0.61
C PHE A 83 4.25 7.57 -1.78
N VAL A 84 4.06 8.87 -2.00
CA VAL A 84 4.78 9.63 -3.03
C VAL A 84 5.68 10.63 -2.33
N ALA A 85 6.99 10.47 -2.50
CA ALA A 85 7.98 11.43 -2.06
C ALA A 85 8.59 12.12 -3.29
N ALA A 86 8.51 13.44 -3.32
CA ALA A 86 9.24 14.27 -4.26
C ALA A 86 10.45 14.87 -3.53
N GLU A 87 11.64 14.54 -4.01
CA GLU A 87 12.89 15.07 -3.49
C GLU A 87 13.41 16.15 -4.45
N TYR A 88 13.85 17.28 -3.89
CA TYR A 88 14.48 18.35 -4.67
C TYR A 88 15.68 18.94 -3.94
N GLU A 89 16.68 19.30 -4.72
CA GLU A 89 17.89 19.97 -4.25
C GLU A 89 17.82 21.46 -4.56
N THR A 90 18.29 22.31 -3.63
CA THR A 90 18.46 23.75 -3.89
C THR A 90 19.85 24.19 -3.43
N SER A 91 20.37 25.30 -3.98
CA SER A 91 21.73 25.75 -3.66
C SER A 91 21.96 26.08 -2.16
N LYS A 92 20.87 26.31 -1.41
CA LYS A 92 20.88 26.54 0.04
C LYS A 92 20.67 25.29 0.90
N ASN A 93 20.04 24.23 0.38
CA ASN A 93 19.70 23.02 1.14
C ASN A 93 19.89 21.81 0.23
N THR A 94 20.77 20.90 0.65
CA THR A 94 21.16 19.71 -0.08
C THR A 94 20.07 18.65 -0.19
N LEU A 95 19.01 18.71 0.63
CA LEU A 95 17.92 17.75 0.59
C LEU A 95 16.63 18.37 1.13
N ASN A 96 15.63 18.55 0.26
CA ASN A 96 14.28 18.96 0.66
C ASN A 96 13.27 17.95 0.12
N GLN A 97 12.43 17.41 1.00
CA GLN A 97 11.48 16.34 0.67
C GLN A 97 10.05 16.82 0.89
N VAL A 98 9.17 16.56 -0.07
CA VAL A 98 7.72 16.72 0.07
C VAL A 98 7.09 15.35 -0.06
N CYS A 99 6.38 14.93 0.98
CA CYS A 99 5.79 13.60 1.09
C CYS A 99 4.27 13.72 1.10
N THR A 100 3.59 12.93 0.25
CA THR A 100 2.14 12.81 0.22
C THR A 100 1.74 11.35 0.32
N LEU A 101 0.78 11.05 1.19
CA LEU A 101 0.21 9.72 1.36
C LEU A 101 -1.21 9.68 0.81
N VAL A 102 -1.50 8.66 0.01
CA VAL A 102 -2.83 8.41 -0.57
C VAL A 102 -3.27 7.01 -0.21
N ALA A 103 -4.49 6.87 0.32
CA ALA A 103 -5.12 5.58 0.53
C ALA A 103 -6.03 5.25 -0.65
N VAL A 104 -5.82 4.08 -1.26
CA VAL A 104 -6.63 3.56 -2.37
C VAL A 104 -7.35 2.32 -1.88
N MET A 105 -8.66 2.29 -2.09
CA MET A 105 -9.56 1.21 -1.68
C MET A 105 -10.26 0.64 -2.90
N ASP A 106 -10.48 -0.67 -2.91
CA ASP A 106 -11.30 -1.42 -3.88
C ASP A 106 -12.67 -1.72 -3.24
#